data_AF-A0A7V9M543-F1
#
_entry.id   AF-A0A7V9M543-F1
#
_cell.length_a   1.000
_cell.length_b   1.000
_cell.length_c   1.000
_cell.angle_alpha   90.00
_cell.angle_beta   90.00
_cell.angle_gamma   90.00
#
_symmetry.space_group_name_H-M   'P 1'
#
loop_
_entity.id
_entity.type
_entity.pdbx_description
1 polymer ?
#
loop_
_entity_poly.entity_id
_entity_poly.type
_entity_poly.pdbx_seq_one_letter_code
_entity_poly.pdbx_strand_id
1 'polypeptide(L)'
;MGRGGKTLRRLIALAALLALTVTTGSAQADSRKAVEEYQQSWIHRALELQYDLGGDAPFRNSHWVGTHNSFNSVAEMGPALSAFDSNQKLRLVEQLRIDVRSLELDLHWVPRPLQPGGFAPVVCHATPEHAGCTTEKTLRPVLDEIGDWLRRPANGDEVLLLYLEDHLDNPTGYDTAAGIVDDELGDLLYEPPGGGCSSLPLDLTRDAVRAAGEQVVVVSRCGQGSGWPSVAFNWADAHLEDRPIDYTDYPACAPQDFSRAEYDSTLIRYFEDSTRLTGTVGTPDDGITPRTAAQMSRCGVDLFGLDQLLPFDGRLGNLVWSWAQGQPREGRGACAVQRVDAISPFGRWFARSCELRQPVACRQGADWLVSQAMVKAANAEAVCAALGAEHAVPRTGYETQLLREAMQADGVASAWLGYRLQGGRWLALDTR
;
A
#
# COMPACT_ATOMS: atom_id res chain seq x y z
N MET A 1 -24.06 49.00 -50.95
CA MET A 1 -24.16 48.38 -49.61
C MET A 1 -24.04 46.87 -49.76
N GLY A 2 -23.17 46.21 -48.98
CA GLY A 2 -23.19 44.76 -48.80
C GLY A 2 -21.98 44.00 -49.33
N ARG A 3 -20.90 43.94 -48.53
CA ARG A 3 -19.94 42.81 -48.50
C ARG A 3 -19.14 42.87 -47.20
N GLY A 4 -19.54 42.06 -46.22
CA GLY A 4 -18.82 41.90 -44.96
C GLY A 4 -19.53 40.86 -44.11
N GLY A 5 -19.03 39.63 -44.07
CA GLY A 5 -19.66 38.57 -43.28
C GLY A 5 -19.26 37.14 -43.65
N LYS A 6 -17.96 36.85 -43.81
CA LYS A 6 -17.47 35.45 -43.89
C LYS A 6 -16.18 35.16 -43.12
N THR A 7 -15.70 36.09 -42.28
CA THR A 7 -14.40 35.94 -41.59
C THR A 7 -14.50 35.72 -40.07
N LEU A 8 -15.70 35.68 -39.48
CA LEU A 8 -15.85 35.55 -38.01
C LEU A 8 -16.19 34.12 -37.52
N ARG A 9 -16.59 33.20 -38.41
CA ARG A 9 -16.97 31.82 -38.00
C ARG A 9 -15.83 30.80 -37.98
N ARG A 10 -14.64 31.12 -38.53
CA ARG A 10 -13.47 30.23 -38.51
C ARG A 10 -12.49 30.47 -37.34
N LEU A 11 -12.58 31.62 -36.67
CA LEU A 11 -11.72 31.97 -35.53
C LEU A 11 -12.23 31.45 -34.18
N ILE A 12 -13.53 31.15 -34.07
CA ILE A 12 -14.13 30.66 -32.80
C ILE A 12 -13.92 29.14 -32.62
N ALA A 13 -13.82 28.37 -33.72
CA ALA A 13 -13.58 26.93 -33.64
C ALA A 13 -12.12 26.55 -33.29
N LEU A 14 -11.14 27.41 -33.56
CA LEU A 14 -9.73 27.15 -33.23
C LEU A 14 -9.39 27.50 -31.77
N ALA A 15 -10.09 28.47 -31.16
CA ALA A 15 -9.87 28.87 -29.77
C ALA A 15 -10.45 27.86 -28.76
N ALA A 16 -11.52 27.15 -29.12
CA ALA A 16 -12.13 26.12 -28.27
C ALA A 16 -11.29 24.82 -28.20
N LEU A 17 -10.56 24.47 -29.28
CA LEU A 17 -9.64 23.32 -29.25
C LEU A 17 -8.34 23.62 -28.48
N LEU A 18 -7.83 24.86 -28.51
CA LEU A 18 -6.64 25.22 -27.74
C LEU A 18 -6.91 25.31 -26.23
N ALA A 19 -8.13 25.67 -25.82
CA ALA A 19 -8.49 25.80 -24.41
C ALA A 19 -8.66 24.44 -23.69
N LEU A 20 -9.08 23.38 -24.39
CA LEU A 20 -9.18 22.03 -23.79
C LEU A 20 -7.84 21.29 -23.69
N THR A 21 -6.86 21.61 -24.55
CA THR A 21 -5.52 21.00 -24.48
C THR A 21 -4.61 21.64 -23.44
N VAL A 22 -4.90 22.88 -23.03
CA VAL A 22 -4.08 23.61 -22.04
C VAL A 22 -4.46 23.24 -20.60
N THR A 23 -5.70 22.83 -20.33
CA THR A 23 -6.19 22.52 -18.96
C THR A 23 -5.77 21.14 -18.46
N THR A 24 -5.67 20.13 -19.33
CA THR A 24 -5.20 18.79 -18.94
C THR A 24 -3.69 18.76 -18.71
N GLY A 25 -2.92 19.50 -19.51
CA GLY A 25 -1.48 19.64 -19.36
C GLY A 25 -1.07 20.35 -18.06
N SER A 26 -1.85 21.32 -17.58
CA SER A 26 -1.59 22.01 -16.31
C SER A 26 -1.90 21.12 -15.10
N ALA A 27 -3.02 20.39 -15.11
CA ALA A 27 -3.39 19.52 -14.00
C ALA A 27 -2.39 18.35 -13.79
N GLN A 28 -1.90 17.73 -14.88
CA GLN A 28 -0.87 16.68 -14.82
C GLN A 28 0.53 17.24 -14.49
N ALA A 29 0.80 18.52 -14.77
CA ALA A 29 2.03 19.17 -14.32
C ALA A 29 1.98 19.46 -12.82
N ASP A 30 0.82 19.90 -12.31
CA ASP A 30 0.59 20.15 -10.89
C ASP A 30 0.63 18.84 -10.08
N SER A 31 0.07 17.73 -10.59
CA SER A 31 0.16 16.42 -9.94
C SER A 31 1.60 15.94 -9.80
N ARG A 32 2.39 15.98 -10.89
CA ARG A 32 3.80 15.57 -10.87
C ARG A 32 4.63 16.38 -9.89
N LYS A 33 4.43 17.70 -9.86
CA LYS A 33 5.12 18.57 -8.91
C LYS A 33 4.75 18.23 -7.46
N ALA A 34 3.47 17.99 -7.18
CA ALA A 34 3.03 17.61 -5.85
C ALA A 34 3.60 16.24 -5.41
N VAL A 35 3.72 15.27 -6.35
CA VAL A 35 4.40 14.00 -6.11
C VAL A 35 5.89 14.22 -5.81
N GLU A 36 6.58 15.06 -6.56
CA GLU A 36 7.99 15.39 -6.30
C GLU A 36 8.21 16.05 -4.94
N GLU A 37 7.33 16.98 -4.55
CA GLU A 37 7.34 17.59 -3.22
C GLU A 37 7.07 16.56 -2.11
N TYR A 38 6.16 15.61 -2.35
CA TYR A 38 5.87 14.52 -1.42
C TYR A 38 7.08 13.60 -1.22
N GLN A 39 7.80 13.25 -2.28
CA GLN A 39 9.01 12.42 -2.21
C GLN A 39 10.16 13.10 -1.43
N GLN A 40 10.08 14.42 -1.18
CA GLN A 40 11.03 15.14 -0.32
C GLN A 40 10.49 15.34 1.11
N SER A 41 9.28 14.86 1.38
CA SER A 41 8.58 15.10 2.64
C SER A 41 9.01 14.14 3.74
N TRP A 42 8.69 14.54 4.97
CA TRP A 42 8.85 13.66 6.11
C TRP A 42 7.92 12.43 6.05
N ILE A 43 6.72 12.55 5.46
CA ILE A 43 5.76 11.44 5.37
C ILE A 43 6.39 10.31 4.56
N HIS A 44 6.88 10.64 3.37
CA HIS A 44 7.53 9.68 2.48
C HIS A 44 8.70 8.97 3.16
N ARG A 45 9.63 9.75 3.73
CA ARG A 45 10.77 9.19 4.46
C ARG A 45 10.35 8.27 5.62
N ALA A 46 9.29 8.61 6.34
CA ALA A 46 8.83 7.80 7.46
C ALA A 46 8.13 6.51 7.00
N LEU A 47 7.37 6.55 5.89
CA LEU A 47 6.76 5.37 5.29
C LEU A 47 7.80 4.44 4.67
N GLU A 48 8.81 4.96 3.96
CA GLU A 48 9.94 4.14 3.48
C GLU A 48 10.65 3.42 4.63
N LEU A 49 10.96 4.13 5.73
CA LEU A 49 11.60 3.52 6.89
C LEU A 49 10.73 2.45 7.56
N GLN A 50 9.40 2.55 7.50
CA GLN A 50 8.49 1.51 7.99
C GLN A 50 8.40 0.33 7.01
N TYR A 51 8.36 0.63 5.72
CA TYR A 51 8.29 -0.36 4.65
C TYR A 51 9.52 -1.27 4.66
N ASP A 52 10.70 -0.68 4.78
CA ASP A 52 11.97 -1.40 4.95
C ASP A 52 11.99 -2.18 6.27
N LEU A 53 11.64 -1.54 7.38
CA LEU A 53 11.70 -2.16 8.69
C LEU A 53 10.80 -3.38 8.79
N GLY A 54 9.57 -3.30 8.27
CA GLY A 54 8.63 -4.40 8.28
C GLY A 54 8.85 -5.42 7.15
N GLY A 55 9.97 -5.37 6.43
CA GLY A 55 10.27 -6.28 5.31
C GLY A 55 10.35 -7.75 5.72
N ASP A 56 10.72 -8.00 6.97
CA ASP A 56 10.80 -9.31 7.62
C ASP A 56 9.49 -9.76 8.30
N ALA A 57 8.42 -8.95 8.23
CA ALA A 57 7.11 -9.33 8.73
C ALA A 57 6.38 -10.25 7.73
N PRO A 58 5.66 -11.28 8.19
CA PRO A 58 4.84 -12.12 7.33
C PRO A 58 3.70 -11.30 6.70
N PHE A 59 3.17 -11.74 5.56
CA PHE A 59 2.12 -11.02 4.83
C PHE A 59 0.84 -10.82 5.65
N ARG A 60 0.49 -11.76 6.54
CA ARG A 60 -0.61 -11.61 7.52
C ARG A 60 -0.36 -10.62 8.67
N ASN A 61 0.77 -9.92 8.66
CA ASN A 61 1.13 -8.87 9.62
C ASN A 61 1.91 -7.75 8.92
N SER A 62 1.71 -7.59 7.61
CA SER A 62 2.46 -6.64 6.79
C SER A 62 1.59 -5.42 6.50
N HIS A 63 2.15 -4.24 6.75
CA HIS A 63 1.45 -2.99 6.48
C HIS A 63 1.63 -2.58 5.01
N TRP A 64 0.55 -2.69 4.23
CA TRP A 64 0.46 -2.33 2.83
C TRP A 64 -0.40 -1.09 2.65
N VAL A 65 0.24 0.03 2.26
CA VAL A 65 -0.49 1.17 1.72
C VAL A 65 -0.95 0.78 0.31
N GLY A 66 -2.25 0.62 0.11
CA GLY A 66 -2.84 0.26 -1.17
C GLY A 66 -3.89 1.25 -1.64
N THR A 67 -4.36 1.03 -2.87
CA THR A 67 -5.49 1.75 -3.45
C THR A 67 -6.49 0.78 -4.04
N HIS A 68 -7.78 1.08 -3.92
CA HIS A 68 -8.87 0.29 -4.49
C HIS A 68 -9.12 0.72 -5.94
N ASN A 69 -9.29 -0.25 -6.83
CA ASN A 69 -9.42 -0.06 -8.29
C ASN A 69 -8.41 0.97 -8.79
N SER A 70 -7.13 0.73 -8.50
CA SER A 70 -6.03 1.69 -8.62
C SER A 70 -5.95 2.34 -10.00
N PHE A 71 -6.37 1.61 -11.03
CA PHE A 71 -6.37 2.05 -12.42
C PHE A 71 -7.47 3.06 -12.76
N ASN A 72 -8.55 3.10 -11.97
CA ASN A 72 -9.78 3.82 -12.30
C ASN A 72 -9.63 5.32 -12.03
N SER A 73 -8.90 6.00 -12.92
CA SER A 73 -8.81 7.45 -12.95
C SER A 73 -8.86 7.98 -14.39
N VAL A 74 -9.35 9.21 -14.55
CA VAL A 74 -9.28 9.93 -15.84
C VAL A 74 -7.82 10.13 -16.29
N ALA A 75 -6.90 10.37 -15.34
CA ALA A 75 -5.48 10.57 -15.64
C ALA A 75 -4.83 9.29 -16.22
N GLU A 76 -5.32 8.12 -15.78
CA GLU A 76 -4.80 6.82 -16.17
C GLU A 76 -5.50 6.27 -17.42
N MET A 77 -6.82 6.18 -17.39
CA MET A 77 -7.63 5.53 -18.44
C MET A 77 -8.10 6.48 -19.54
N GLY A 78 -7.92 7.80 -19.37
CA GLY A 78 -8.47 8.79 -20.27
C GLY A 78 -10.00 8.91 -20.15
N PRO A 79 -10.70 9.45 -21.18
CA PRO A 79 -12.14 9.70 -21.14
C PRO A 79 -12.99 8.44 -21.39
N ALA A 80 -12.63 7.33 -20.75
CA ALA A 80 -13.38 6.07 -20.81
C ALA A 80 -14.58 6.07 -19.85
N LEU A 81 -15.53 5.14 -19.99
CA LEU A 81 -16.74 5.15 -19.16
C LEU A 81 -16.44 4.92 -17.68
N SER A 82 -15.53 4.00 -17.37
CA SER A 82 -15.04 3.76 -16.01
C SER A 82 -14.63 5.06 -15.29
N ALA A 83 -13.95 5.96 -16.01
CA ALA A 83 -13.39 7.16 -15.44
C ALA A 83 -14.43 8.25 -15.08
N PHE A 84 -15.70 8.14 -15.50
CA PHE A 84 -16.76 9.04 -15.02
C PHE A 84 -17.19 8.74 -13.57
N ASP A 85 -16.79 7.59 -13.06
CA ASP A 85 -16.99 7.12 -11.70
C ASP A 85 -15.64 6.65 -11.13
N SER A 86 -14.65 7.54 -11.18
CA SER A 86 -13.25 7.24 -10.85
C SER A 86 -13.06 6.96 -9.36
N ASN A 87 -12.38 5.88 -9.00
CA ASN A 87 -11.83 5.63 -7.65
C ASN A 87 -10.62 6.51 -7.36
N GLN A 88 -9.83 6.85 -8.37
CA GLN A 88 -8.53 7.51 -8.20
C GLN A 88 -8.41 8.81 -9.01
N LYS A 89 -7.42 9.63 -8.62
CA LYS A 89 -7.07 10.88 -9.33
C LYS A 89 -5.72 10.81 -10.04
N LEU A 90 -4.86 9.92 -9.56
CA LEU A 90 -3.49 9.77 -10.02
C LEU A 90 -3.36 8.61 -11.01
N ARG A 91 -2.29 8.64 -11.79
CA ARG A 91 -1.82 7.48 -12.57
C ARG A 91 -1.24 6.40 -11.66
N LEU A 92 -1.15 5.16 -12.12
CA LEU A 92 -0.63 4.06 -11.31
C LEU A 92 0.80 4.33 -10.83
N VAL A 93 1.67 4.78 -11.75
CA VAL A 93 3.05 5.15 -11.41
C VAL A 93 3.13 6.34 -10.44
N GLU A 94 2.17 7.28 -10.48
CA GLU A 94 2.11 8.37 -9.51
C GLU A 94 1.69 7.87 -8.12
N GLN A 95 0.80 6.88 -8.03
CA GLN A 95 0.43 6.21 -6.78
C GLN A 95 1.64 5.50 -6.16
N LEU A 96 2.40 4.74 -6.97
CA LEU A 96 3.64 4.08 -6.52
C LEU A 96 4.66 5.09 -5.97
N ARG A 97 4.74 6.29 -6.56
CA ARG A 97 5.63 7.37 -6.10
C ARG A 97 5.16 8.07 -4.82
N ILE A 98 3.96 7.76 -4.32
CA ILE A 98 3.46 8.23 -3.02
C ILE A 98 3.24 7.08 -2.03
N ASP A 99 4.17 6.12 -2.06
CA ASP A 99 4.31 4.98 -1.14
C ASP A 99 3.22 3.91 -1.20
N VAL A 100 2.38 3.93 -2.25
CA VAL A 100 1.48 2.81 -2.53
C VAL A 100 2.30 1.59 -2.96
N ARG A 101 2.07 0.44 -2.34
CA ARG A 101 2.74 -0.85 -2.60
C ARG A 101 1.75 -2.02 -2.73
N SER A 102 0.46 -1.71 -2.80
CA SER A 102 -0.56 -2.63 -3.27
C SER A 102 -1.42 -1.95 -4.32
N LEU A 103 -1.55 -2.56 -5.50
CA LEU A 103 -2.41 -2.07 -6.57
C LEU A 103 -3.48 -3.12 -6.90
N GLU A 104 -4.65 -2.64 -7.31
CA GLU A 104 -5.81 -3.46 -7.64
C GLU A 104 -6.31 -3.12 -9.05
N LEU A 105 -6.40 -4.15 -9.89
CA LEU A 105 -6.77 -4.05 -11.30
C LEU A 105 -7.93 -5.01 -11.62
N ASP A 106 -9.05 -4.45 -12.10
CA ASP A 106 -10.22 -5.22 -12.49
C ASP A 106 -10.08 -5.65 -13.94
N LEU A 107 -10.04 -6.95 -14.18
CA LEU A 107 -9.79 -7.52 -15.50
C LEU A 107 -11.08 -8.05 -16.10
N HIS A 108 -11.50 -7.46 -17.22
CA HIS A 108 -12.65 -7.96 -17.98
C HIS A 108 -12.23 -8.49 -19.36
N TRP A 109 -12.74 -9.68 -19.71
CA TRP A 109 -12.58 -10.26 -21.05
C TRP A 109 -13.66 -9.74 -22.01
N VAL A 110 -13.34 -8.70 -22.78
CA VAL A 110 -14.35 -7.98 -23.58
C VAL A 110 -14.04 -7.95 -25.07
N PRO A 111 -15.06 -7.80 -25.94
CA PRO A 111 -14.85 -7.65 -27.37
C PRO A 111 -13.95 -6.47 -27.72
N ARG A 112 -12.92 -6.74 -28.52
CA ARG A 112 -11.97 -5.75 -29.06
C ARG A 112 -11.76 -6.03 -30.54
N PRO A 113 -12.55 -5.40 -31.44
CA PRO A 113 -12.55 -5.71 -32.86
C PRO A 113 -11.21 -5.57 -33.58
N LEU A 114 -10.29 -4.78 -33.02
CA LEU A 114 -8.95 -4.55 -33.57
C LEU A 114 -7.90 -5.55 -33.04
N GLN A 115 -8.25 -6.42 -32.10
CA GLN A 115 -7.35 -7.42 -31.52
C GLN A 115 -7.48 -8.78 -32.22
N PRO A 116 -6.39 -9.54 -32.38
CA PRO A 116 -6.46 -10.93 -32.81
C PRO A 116 -7.43 -11.73 -31.93
N GLY A 117 -8.34 -12.50 -32.54
CA GLY A 117 -9.38 -13.23 -31.81
C GLY A 117 -10.59 -12.38 -31.39
N GLY A 118 -10.57 -11.07 -31.60
CA GLY A 118 -11.71 -10.17 -31.40
C GLY A 118 -12.05 -9.87 -29.95
N PHE A 119 -11.22 -10.30 -28.99
CA PHE A 119 -11.36 -10.08 -27.55
C PHE A 119 -9.99 -9.78 -26.94
N ALA A 120 -9.96 -9.12 -25.77
CA ALA A 120 -8.74 -8.96 -24.99
C ALA A 120 -9.04 -8.77 -23.50
N PRO A 121 -8.06 -9.00 -22.60
CA PRO A 121 -8.15 -8.60 -21.21
C PRO A 121 -8.02 -7.08 -21.12
N VAL A 122 -8.99 -6.44 -20.47
CA VAL A 122 -9.13 -4.99 -20.35
C VAL A 122 -9.20 -4.62 -18.89
N VAL A 123 -8.48 -3.58 -18.50
CA VAL A 123 -8.52 -3.05 -17.14
C VAL A 123 -9.63 -2.02 -17.06
N CYS A 124 -10.72 -2.34 -16.37
CA CYS A 124 -11.98 -1.60 -16.50
C CYS A 124 -12.83 -1.72 -15.25
N HIS A 125 -13.39 -0.60 -14.80
CA HIS A 125 -14.35 -0.57 -13.72
C HIS A 125 -15.75 -0.86 -14.30
N ALA A 126 -16.26 -2.05 -14.04
CA ALA A 126 -17.52 -2.56 -14.58
C ALA A 126 -18.21 -3.53 -13.62
N THR A 127 -19.47 -3.87 -13.90
CA THR A 127 -20.16 -4.99 -13.26
C THR A 127 -19.50 -6.33 -13.66
N PRO A 128 -19.73 -7.43 -12.93
CA PRO A 128 -19.26 -8.76 -13.33
C PRO A 128 -19.65 -9.16 -14.77
N GLU A 129 -20.78 -8.69 -15.29
CA GLU A 129 -21.22 -8.89 -16.68
C GLU A 129 -20.56 -7.94 -17.71
N HIS A 130 -19.44 -7.31 -17.34
CA HIS A 130 -18.64 -6.36 -18.12
C HIS A 130 -19.36 -5.05 -18.50
N ALA A 131 -20.54 -4.76 -17.94
CA ALA A 131 -21.24 -3.51 -18.18
C ALA A 131 -20.50 -2.36 -17.50
N GLY A 132 -19.99 -1.43 -18.30
CA GLY A 132 -19.11 -0.35 -17.86
C GLY A 132 -17.85 -0.24 -18.73
N CYS A 133 -17.44 -1.36 -19.34
CA CYS A 133 -16.27 -1.38 -20.22
C CYS A 133 -16.54 -0.82 -21.61
N THR A 134 -15.62 0.02 -22.05
CA THR A 134 -15.61 0.73 -23.32
C THR A 134 -14.21 0.77 -23.93
N THR A 135 -13.51 1.89 -23.79
CA THR A 135 -12.23 2.21 -24.42
C THR A 135 -11.08 2.26 -23.43
N GLU A 136 -11.25 1.72 -22.22
CA GLU A 136 -10.22 1.61 -21.20
C GLU A 136 -9.01 0.82 -21.74
N LYS A 137 -7.85 0.93 -21.10
CA LYS A 137 -6.63 0.26 -21.57
C LYS A 137 -6.76 -1.26 -21.53
N THR A 138 -6.14 -1.94 -22.50
CA THR A 138 -5.88 -3.38 -22.38
C THR A 138 -4.85 -3.64 -21.28
N LEU A 139 -4.80 -4.86 -20.74
CA LEU A 139 -3.89 -5.22 -19.64
C LEU A 139 -2.40 -4.92 -19.93
N ARG A 140 -1.92 -5.27 -21.13
CA ARG A 140 -0.49 -5.15 -21.48
C ARG A 140 0.13 -3.78 -21.20
N PRO A 141 -0.34 -2.66 -21.78
CA PRO A 141 0.24 -1.34 -21.51
C PRO A 141 0.09 -0.87 -20.05
N VAL A 142 -0.82 -1.47 -19.28
CA VAL A 142 -0.96 -1.19 -17.85
C VAL A 142 0.14 -1.89 -17.05
N LEU A 143 0.41 -3.16 -17.34
CA LEU A 143 1.51 -3.90 -16.70
C LEU A 143 2.89 -3.40 -17.14
N ASP A 144 3.04 -3.03 -18.42
CA ASP A 144 4.26 -2.43 -18.97
C ASP A 144 4.68 -1.18 -18.16
N GLU A 145 3.75 -0.25 -17.86
CA GLU A 145 4.08 0.94 -17.08
C GLU A 145 4.43 0.65 -15.60
N ILE A 146 3.86 -0.40 -15.01
CA ILE A 146 4.21 -0.87 -13.67
C ILE A 146 5.61 -1.50 -13.68
N GLY A 147 5.88 -2.42 -14.63
CA GLY A 147 7.16 -3.07 -14.81
C GLY A 147 8.28 -2.08 -15.10
N ASP A 148 8.05 -1.09 -15.96
CA ASP A 148 8.97 0.01 -16.27
C ASP A 148 9.33 0.85 -15.04
N TRP A 149 8.43 0.98 -14.07
CA TRP A 149 8.73 1.63 -12.81
C TRP A 149 9.57 0.73 -11.91
N LEU A 150 9.18 -0.54 -11.73
CA LEU A 150 9.87 -1.49 -10.86
C LEU A 150 11.31 -1.75 -11.31
N ARG A 151 11.55 -1.93 -12.62
CA ARG A 151 12.89 -2.20 -13.20
C ARG A 151 13.87 -1.03 -13.09
N ARG A 152 13.45 0.15 -12.60
CA ARG A 152 14.39 1.25 -12.39
C ARG A 152 15.35 0.88 -11.26
N PRO A 153 16.66 1.13 -11.39
CA PRO A 153 17.61 0.82 -10.33
C PRO A 153 17.28 1.41 -8.96
N ALA A 154 16.60 2.57 -8.93
CA ALA A 154 16.17 3.21 -7.69
C ALA A 154 15.03 2.47 -6.97
N ASN A 155 14.33 1.57 -7.66
CA ASN A 155 13.16 0.84 -7.19
C ASN A 155 13.42 -0.68 -7.13
N GLY A 156 14.67 -1.13 -7.28
CA GLY A 156 15.00 -2.57 -7.34
C GLY A 156 14.75 -3.33 -6.02
N ASP A 157 14.63 -2.61 -4.91
CA ASP A 157 14.28 -3.17 -3.61
C ASP A 157 12.77 -3.09 -3.32
N GLU A 158 11.94 -2.68 -4.29
CA GLU A 158 10.49 -2.56 -4.10
C GLU A 158 9.79 -3.90 -4.33
N VAL A 159 8.84 -4.21 -3.46
CA VAL A 159 7.91 -5.33 -3.58
C VAL A 159 6.47 -4.81 -3.67
N LEU A 160 5.78 -5.21 -4.73
CA LEU A 160 4.40 -4.87 -5.04
C LEU A 160 3.49 -6.08 -4.83
N LEU A 161 2.43 -5.89 -4.06
CA LEU A 161 1.28 -6.80 -4.05
C LEU A 161 0.31 -6.35 -5.15
N LEU A 162 0.14 -7.15 -6.20
CA LEU A 162 -0.74 -6.83 -7.32
C LEU A 162 -1.98 -7.71 -7.28
N TYR A 163 -3.11 -7.13 -6.90
CA TYR A 163 -4.40 -7.80 -6.97
C TYR A 163 -5.01 -7.65 -8.36
N LEU A 164 -5.29 -8.79 -9.00
CA LEU A 164 -6.02 -8.85 -10.27
C LEU A 164 -7.41 -9.44 -10.00
N GLU A 165 -8.44 -8.59 -9.96
CA GLU A 165 -9.83 -9.05 -9.85
C GLU A 165 -10.28 -9.63 -11.19
N ASP A 166 -10.56 -10.93 -11.21
CA ASP A 166 -10.71 -11.69 -12.45
C ASP A 166 -12.16 -11.82 -12.92
N HIS A 167 -12.50 -11.13 -14.01
CA HIS A 167 -13.70 -11.32 -14.84
C HIS A 167 -13.30 -11.73 -16.26
N LEU A 168 -12.48 -12.78 -16.36
CA LEU A 168 -11.87 -13.26 -17.62
C LEU A 168 -12.66 -14.38 -18.32
N ASP A 169 -13.78 -14.81 -17.72
CA ASP A 169 -14.84 -15.73 -18.19
C ASP A 169 -14.47 -17.18 -18.55
N ASN A 170 -13.36 -17.40 -19.25
CA ASN A 170 -13.08 -18.67 -19.92
C ASN A 170 -11.56 -18.93 -20.03
N PRO A 171 -11.13 -20.19 -20.26
CA PRO A 171 -9.71 -20.54 -20.29
C PRO A 171 -8.86 -19.68 -21.23
N THR A 172 -9.38 -19.32 -22.41
CA THR A 172 -8.65 -18.46 -23.35
C THR A 172 -8.40 -17.06 -22.78
N GLY A 173 -9.39 -16.47 -22.10
CA GLY A 173 -9.25 -15.17 -21.45
C GLY A 173 -8.20 -15.19 -20.34
N TYR A 174 -8.24 -16.21 -19.49
CA TYR A 174 -7.25 -16.42 -18.43
C TYR A 174 -5.84 -16.71 -18.98
N ASP A 175 -5.70 -17.62 -19.94
CA ASP A 175 -4.39 -17.95 -20.52
C ASP A 175 -3.81 -16.75 -21.29
N THR A 176 -4.66 -15.92 -21.93
CA THR A 176 -4.22 -14.67 -22.58
C THR A 176 -3.73 -13.66 -21.54
N ALA A 177 -4.47 -13.46 -20.45
CA ALA A 177 -4.05 -12.57 -19.38
C ALA A 177 -2.75 -13.06 -18.70
N ALA A 178 -2.64 -14.36 -18.45
CA ALA A 178 -1.45 -14.97 -17.86
C ALA A 178 -0.21 -14.77 -18.73
N GLY A 179 -0.32 -14.98 -20.06
CA GLY A 179 0.77 -14.71 -20.99
C GLY A 179 1.17 -13.23 -21.02
N ILE A 180 0.23 -12.30 -20.81
CA ILE A 180 0.55 -10.87 -20.68
C ILE A 180 1.28 -10.58 -19.35
N VAL A 181 0.88 -11.23 -18.25
CA VAL A 181 1.59 -11.08 -16.96
C VAL A 181 3.01 -11.61 -17.08
N ASP A 182 3.20 -12.79 -17.66
CA ASP A 182 4.51 -13.40 -17.90
C ASP A 182 5.40 -12.51 -18.79
N ASP A 183 4.86 -12.04 -19.93
CA ASP A 183 5.61 -11.17 -20.85
C ASP A 183 6.06 -9.85 -20.20
N GLU A 184 5.19 -9.22 -19.40
CA GLU A 184 5.41 -7.87 -18.89
C GLU A 184 6.03 -7.82 -17.50
N LEU A 185 5.92 -8.87 -16.69
CA LEU A 185 6.36 -8.92 -15.30
C LEU A 185 7.08 -10.23 -14.92
N GLY A 186 7.23 -11.20 -15.82
CA GLY A 186 7.76 -12.53 -15.47
C GLY A 186 9.18 -12.51 -14.90
N ASP A 187 10.02 -11.54 -15.28
CA ASP A 187 11.35 -11.31 -14.71
C ASP A 187 11.34 -10.66 -13.31
N LEU A 188 10.17 -10.28 -12.82
CA LEU A 188 9.93 -9.67 -11.52
C LEU A 188 9.01 -10.53 -10.63
N LEU A 189 8.49 -11.64 -11.14
CA LEU A 189 7.37 -12.35 -10.55
C LEU A 189 7.84 -13.38 -9.52
N TYR A 190 7.37 -13.23 -8.29
CA TYR A 190 7.42 -14.31 -7.32
C TYR A 190 6.29 -15.30 -7.64
N GLU A 191 6.64 -16.33 -8.42
CA GLU A 191 5.67 -17.28 -8.98
C GLU A 191 5.06 -18.23 -7.92
N PRO A 192 3.77 -18.61 -8.09
CA PRO A 192 3.18 -19.71 -7.34
C PRO A 192 3.93 -21.04 -7.55
N PRO A 193 4.13 -21.83 -6.47
CA PRO A 193 4.81 -23.11 -6.60
C PRO A 193 3.90 -24.14 -7.28
N GLY A 194 4.42 -24.80 -8.31
CA GLY A 194 3.69 -25.82 -9.06
C GLY A 194 2.61 -25.21 -9.96
N GLY A 195 2.47 -25.71 -11.18
CA GLY A 195 1.53 -25.16 -12.19
C GLY A 195 0.04 -25.40 -11.91
N GLY A 196 -0.36 -25.49 -10.64
CA GLY A 196 -1.75 -25.64 -10.19
C GLY A 196 -2.14 -24.53 -9.23
N CYS A 197 -3.42 -24.44 -8.86
CA CYS A 197 -3.86 -23.38 -7.97
C CYS A 197 -3.22 -23.51 -6.59
N SER A 198 -2.44 -22.51 -6.20
CA SER A 198 -1.69 -22.45 -4.95
C SER A 198 -2.13 -21.24 -4.14
N SER A 199 -2.46 -21.46 -2.86
CA SER A 199 -2.85 -20.36 -1.98
C SER A 199 -1.68 -19.43 -1.69
N LEU A 200 -1.95 -18.13 -1.50
CA LEU A 200 -0.96 -17.15 -1.07
C LEU A 200 -0.31 -17.61 0.26
N PRO A 201 1.01 -17.83 0.31
CA PRO A 201 1.69 -18.17 1.55
C PRO A 201 1.69 -16.98 2.52
N LEU A 202 0.90 -17.05 3.59
CA LEU A 202 0.80 -15.95 4.57
C LEU A 202 2.04 -15.75 5.44
N ASP A 203 2.94 -16.73 5.48
CA ASP A 203 4.27 -16.62 6.08
C ASP A 203 5.31 -15.96 5.16
N LEU A 204 4.97 -15.69 3.89
CA LEU A 204 5.86 -14.98 2.98
C LEU A 204 6.14 -13.57 3.52
N THR A 205 7.37 -13.11 3.31
CA THR A 205 7.82 -11.77 3.69
C THR A 205 8.30 -11.02 2.46
N ARG A 206 8.33 -9.68 2.49
CA ARG A 206 8.88 -8.89 1.39
C ARG A 206 10.37 -9.17 1.21
N ASP A 207 11.09 -9.38 2.30
CA ASP A 207 12.51 -9.73 2.24
C ASP A 207 12.75 -11.10 1.60
N ALA A 208 11.86 -12.07 1.77
CA ALA A 208 11.95 -13.35 1.08
C ALA A 208 11.71 -13.22 -0.43
N VAL A 209 10.78 -12.36 -0.84
CA VAL A 209 10.53 -12.02 -2.26
C VAL A 209 11.78 -11.37 -2.87
N ARG A 210 12.34 -10.34 -2.22
CA ARG A 210 13.59 -9.69 -2.65
C ARG A 210 14.78 -10.65 -2.70
N ALA A 211 14.89 -11.54 -1.72
CA ALA A 211 15.97 -12.53 -1.67
C ALA A 211 15.89 -13.56 -2.81
N ALA A 212 14.70 -13.77 -3.37
CA ALA A 212 14.51 -14.55 -4.59
C ALA A 212 14.91 -13.78 -5.87
N GLY A 213 15.15 -12.47 -5.78
CA GLY A 213 15.41 -11.58 -6.92
C GLY A 213 14.13 -11.01 -7.53
N GLU A 214 12.99 -11.20 -6.88
CA GLU A 214 11.66 -10.85 -7.39
C GLU A 214 11.11 -9.58 -6.74
N GLN A 215 10.08 -9.00 -7.35
CA GLN A 215 9.46 -7.74 -6.94
C GLN A 215 7.93 -7.76 -6.94
N VAL A 216 7.27 -8.71 -7.59
CA VAL A 216 5.80 -8.71 -7.74
C VAL A 216 5.24 -10.00 -7.19
N VAL A 217 4.26 -9.89 -6.29
CA VAL A 217 3.39 -11.00 -5.90
C VAL A 217 2.00 -10.71 -6.46
N VAL A 218 1.56 -11.51 -7.41
CA VAL A 218 0.20 -11.39 -7.97
C VAL A 218 -0.76 -12.25 -7.18
N VAL A 219 -1.90 -11.68 -6.79
CA VAL A 219 -3.00 -12.38 -6.13
C VAL A 219 -4.28 -12.26 -6.94
N SER A 220 -5.08 -13.32 -6.93
CA SER A 220 -6.39 -13.40 -7.58
C SER A 220 -7.16 -14.60 -7.03
N ARG A 221 -8.26 -15.02 -7.68
CA ARG A 221 -8.80 -16.37 -7.52
C ARG A 221 -8.01 -17.37 -8.39
N CYS A 222 -8.27 -18.67 -8.22
CA CYS A 222 -7.64 -19.73 -9.03
C CYS A 222 -7.85 -19.59 -10.55
N GLY A 223 -8.86 -18.83 -10.97
CA GLY A 223 -9.19 -18.65 -12.37
C GLY A 223 -9.50 -19.95 -13.13
N GLN A 224 -9.35 -19.89 -14.45
CA GLN A 224 -9.45 -21.03 -15.35
C GLN A 224 -8.20 -21.13 -16.23
N GLY A 225 -8.11 -22.18 -17.06
CA GLY A 225 -6.94 -22.38 -17.92
C GLY A 225 -5.74 -22.95 -17.16
N SER A 226 -4.62 -23.09 -17.87
CA SER A 226 -3.38 -23.66 -17.31
C SER A 226 -2.31 -22.61 -17.04
N GLY A 227 -2.40 -21.43 -17.65
CA GLY A 227 -1.44 -20.33 -17.45
C GLY A 227 -1.71 -19.51 -16.20
N TRP A 228 -2.98 -19.29 -15.82
CA TRP A 228 -3.29 -18.43 -14.68
C TRP A 228 -2.67 -18.88 -13.35
N PRO A 229 -2.71 -20.19 -13.00
CA PRO A 229 -2.11 -20.66 -11.76
C PRO A 229 -0.58 -20.55 -11.71
N SER A 230 0.11 -20.32 -12.83
CA SER A 230 1.56 -20.11 -12.83
C SER A 230 1.95 -18.66 -12.59
N VAL A 231 1.00 -17.72 -12.60
CA VAL A 231 1.31 -16.30 -12.43
C VAL A 231 0.61 -15.66 -11.24
N ALA A 232 -0.47 -16.24 -10.72
CA ALA A 232 -1.25 -15.66 -9.63
C ALA A 232 -1.50 -16.66 -8.48
N PHE A 233 -1.25 -16.22 -7.25
CA PHE A 233 -1.66 -16.96 -6.06
C PHE A 233 -3.17 -16.83 -5.84
N ASN A 234 -3.82 -17.91 -5.40
CA ASN A 234 -5.16 -17.83 -4.87
C ASN A 234 -5.15 -17.18 -3.49
N TRP A 235 -5.83 -16.06 -3.33
CA TRP A 235 -5.93 -15.41 -2.03
C TRP A 235 -7.31 -15.49 -1.38
N ALA A 236 -8.27 -16.20 -1.99
CA ALA A 236 -9.65 -16.27 -1.49
C ALA A 236 -9.76 -16.76 -0.03
N ASP A 237 -8.86 -17.65 0.41
CA ASP A 237 -8.79 -18.16 1.79
C ASP A 237 -7.62 -17.54 2.59
N ALA A 238 -6.92 -16.57 2.01
CA ALA A 238 -5.71 -15.96 2.58
C ALA A 238 -5.95 -14.52 3.08
N HIS A 239 -7.16 -13.99 2.92
CA HIS A 239 -7.51 -12.69 3.47
C HIS A 239 -8.95 -12.67 3.95
N LEU A 240 -9.25 -11.70 4.82
CA LEU A 240 -10.59 -11.24 5.11
C LEU A 240 -10.65 -9.74 4.80
N GLU A 241 -11.82 -9.27 4.39
CA GLU A 241 -12.00 -7.87 4.03
C GLU A 241 -13.36 -7.31 4.42
N ASP A 242 -13.38 -6.03 4.74
CA ASP A 242 -14.61 -5.27 4.96
C ASP A 242 -14.41 -3.77 4.62
N ARG A 243 -15.48 -3.00 4.71
CA ARG A 243 -15.49 -1.54 4.60
C ARG A 243 -15.54 -0.91 5.99
N PRO A 244 -14.98 0.29 6.18
CA PRO A 244 -14.98 0.97 7.47
C PRO A 244 -16.39 1.49 7.81
N ILE A 245 -17.13 0.75 8.65
CA ILE A 245 -18.43 1.18 9.18
C ILE A 245 -18.30 1.31 10.69
N ASP A 246 -18.43 2.51 11.25
CA ASP A 246 -18.31 2.78 12.70
C ASP A 246 -16.98 2.28 13.31
N TYR A 247 -15.88 2.31 12.53
CA TYR A 247 -14.61 1.71 12.95
C TYR A 247 -14.07 2.36 14.24
N THR A 248 -13.81 1.56 15.27
CA THR A 248 -13.32 2.07 16.57
C THR A 248 -11.85 1.76 16.83
N ASP A 249 -11.22 2.56 17.68
CA ASP A 249 -9.81 2.37 18.06
C ASP A 249 -9.55 1.07 18.84
N TYR A 250 -8.27 0.72 18.94
CA TYR A 250 -7.76 -0.29 19.86
C TYR A 250 -8.21 0.02 21.32
N PRO A 251 -8.57 -0.98 22.14
CA PRO A 251 -8.49 -2.42 21.89
C PRO A 251 -9.72 -3.01 21.19
N ALA A 252 -10.75 -2.21 20.94
CA ALA A 252 -12.02 -2.72 20.44
C ALA A 252 -11.95 -3.11 18.96
N CYS A 253 -11.28 -2.29 18.13
CA CYS A 253 -11.09 -2.56 16.69
C CYS A 253 -12.40 -2.96 15.98
N ALA A 254 -13.49 -2.31 16.39
CA ALA A 254 -14.86 -2.73 16.14
C ALA A 254 -15.41 -2.13 14.83
N PRO A 255 -16.52 -2.65 14.26
CA PRO A 255 -17.53 -3.50 14.89
C PRO A 255 -17.33 -5.03 14.76
N GLN A 256 -16.31 -5.62 15.40
CA GLN A 256 -16.08 -7.07 15.47
C GLN A 256 -16.15 -7.78 14.10
N ASP A 257 -15.83 -7.09 13.00
CA ASP A 257 -15.81 -7.69 11.66
C ASP A 257 -14.89 -8.92 11.68
N PHE A 258 -13.77 -8.80 12.41
CA PHE A 258 -12.81 -9.87 12.64
C PHE A 258 -12.38 -9.95 14.12
N SER A 259 -12.20 -11.17 14.60
CA SER A 259 -11.63 -11.49 15.90
C SER A 259 -10.11 -11.29 15.92
N ARG A 260 -9.52 -11.15 17.11
CA ARG A 260 -8.06 -11.09 17.26
C ARG A 260 -7.36 -12.32 16.65
N ALA A 261 -7.96 -13.50 16.79
CA ALA A 261 -7.42 -14.72 16.22
C ALA A 261 -7.38 -14.68 14.69
N GLU A 262 -8.36 -14.03 14.04
CA GLU A 262 -8.35 -13.80 12.60
C GLU A 262 -7.24 -12.82 12.21
N TYR A 263 -7.15 -11.66 12.87
CA TYR A 263 -6.04 -10.72 12.65
C TYR A 263 -4.64 -11.36 12.88
N ASP A 264 -4.51 -12.38 13.73
CA ASP A 264 -3.23 -13.06 13.98
C ASP A 264 -2.89 -14.13 12.92
N SER A 265 -3.88 -14.60 12.17
CA SER A 265 -3.77 -15.79 11.31
C SER A 265 -4.00 -15.53 9.82
N THR A 266 -4.62 -14.42 9.45
CA THR A 266 -4.94 -14.07 8.05
C THR A 266 -4.62 -12.62 7.75
N LEU A 267 -4.53 -12.27 6.46
CA LEU A 267 -4.36 -10.89 6.03
C LEU A 267 -5.70 -10.14 6.19
N ILE A 268 -5.70 -9.01 6.88
CA ILE A 268 -6.90 -8.17 7.05
C ILE A 268 -6.83 -6.95 6.14
N ARG A 269 -7.78 -6.86 5.19
CA ARG A 269 -7.93 -5.74 4.27
C ARG A 269 -9.14 -4.87 4.66
N TYR A 270 -8.98 -3.56 4.64
CA TYR A 270 -10.11 -2.63 4.62
C TYR A 270 -10.01 -1.73 3.40
N PHE A 271 -11.12 -1.54 2.69
CA PHE A 271 -11.16 -0.73 1.47
C PHE A 271 -12.29 0.30 1.51
N GLU A 272 -12.10 1.39 0.78
CA GLU A 272 -13.11 2.43 0.54
C GLU A 272 -13.85 2.13 -0.76
N ASP A 273 -15.15 2.43 -0.86
CA ASP A 273 -15.87 2.39 -2.13
C ASP A 273 -16.57 3.74 -2.38
N SER A 274 -15.86 4.66 -3.04
CA SER A 274 -16.36 6.00 -3.35
C SER A 274 -17.21 6.06 -4.63
N THR A 275 -17.41 4.93 -5.30
CA THR A 275 -18.06 4.87 -6.62
C THR A 275 -19.57 4.62 -6.51
N ARG A 276 -20.29 4.91 -7.58
CA ARG A 276 -21.75 4.69 -7.68
C ARG A 276 -22.12 3.38 -8.34
N LEU A 277 -21.19 2.76 -9.07
CA LEU A 277 -21.42 1.51 -9.78
C LEU A 277 -21.62 0.33 -8.81
N THR A 278 -20.80 0.27 -7.76
CA THR A 278 -20.85 -0.75 -6.70
C THR A 278 -21.40 -0.20 -5.38
N GLY A 279 -21.43 1.13 -5.22
CA GLY A 279 -22.09 1.83 -4.12
C GLY A 279 -23.55 1.42 -4.00
N THR A 280 -23.81 0.41 -3.17
CA THR A 280 -25.16 -0.04 -2.86
C THR A 280 -25.93 1.15 -2.30
N VAL A 281 -27.08 1.46 -2.91
CA VAL A 281 -28.11 2.31 -2.32
C VAL A 281 -28.60 1.59 -1.05
N GLY A 282 -27.90 1.72 0.07
CA GLY A 282 -28.14 0.86 1.23
C GLY A 282 -27.42 1.24 2.53
N THR A 283 -26.10 1.44 2.52
CA THR A 283 -25.36 1.85 3.73
C THR A 283 -24.12 2.67 3.34
N PRO A 284 -24.08 3.98 3.65
CA PRO A 284 -22.84 4.73 3.56
C PRO A 284 -21.79 4.07 4.47
N ASP A 285 -20.61 3.75 3.94
CA ASP A 285 -19.44 3.56 4.80
C ASP A 285 -18.86 4.93 5.19
N ASP A 286 -18.09 4.97 6.26
CA ASP A 286 -17.52 6.21 6.79
C ASP A 286 -16.30 6.70 5.98
N GLY A 287 -15.84 5.89 5.03
CA GLY A 287 -14.51 5.96 4.45
C GLY A 287 -13.39 5.75 5.48
N ILE A 288 -12.16 5.59 4.99
CA ILE A 288 -10.98 5.52 5.84
C ILE A 288 -10.50 6.95 6.08
N THR A 289 -11.06 7.65 7.05
CA THR A 289 -10.56 8.99 7.42
C THR A 289 -9.10 8.94 7.91
N PRO A 290 -8.36 10.07 7.97
CA PRO A 290 -7.04 10.09 8.62
C PRO A 290 -7.05 9.54 10.05
N ARG A 291 -8.13 9.75 10.80
CA ARG A 291 -8.28 9.17 12.15
C ARG A 291 -8.43 7.66 12.07
N THR A 292 -9.31 7.18 11.19
CA THR A 292 -9.59 5.76 10.97
C THR A 292 -8.31 5.02 10.54
N ALA A 293 -7.54 5.57 9.61
CA ALA A 293 -6.25 5.03 9.19
C ALA A 293 -5.31 4.79 10.39
N ALA A 294 -5.18 5.78 11.28
CA ALA A 294 -4.34 5.63 12.48
C ALA A 294 -4.88 4.55 13.44
N GLN A 295 -6.21 4.44 13.59
CA GLN A 295 -6.87 3.43 14.43
C GLN A 295 -6.64 2.02 13.86
N MET A 296 -6.83 1.84 12.56
CA MET A 296 -6.58 0.60 11.82
C MET A 296 -5.12 0.17 11.94
N SER A 297 -4.16 1.08 11.78
CA SER A 297 -2.73 0.77 12.02
C SER A 297 -2.47 0.26 13.44
N ARG A 298 -3.14 0.81 14.46
CA ARG A 298 -3.01 0.34 15.85
C ARG A 298 -3.69 -0.99 16.12
N CYS A 299 -4.70 -1.34 15.33
CA CYS A 299 -5.41 -2.62 15.41
C CYS A 299 -4.70 -3.76 14.64
N GLY A 300 -3.77 -3.41 13.75
CA GLY A 300 -3.05 -4.38 12.93
C GLY A 300 -3.76 -4.69 11.63
N VAL A 301 -4.49 -3.74 11.05
CA VAL A 301 -4.93 -3.87 9.65
C VAL A 301 -3.71 -3.89 8.75
N ASP A 302 -3.66 -4.89 7.87
CA ASP A 302 -2.53 -5.16 6.98
C ASP A 302 -2.64 -4.32 5.72
N LEU A 303 -3.77 -4.40 5.01
CA LEU A 303 -3.94 -3.83 3.67
C LEU A 303 -5.03 -2.78 3.63
N PHE A 304 -4.71 -1.63 3.03
CA PHE A 304 -5.63 -0.51 2.85
C PHE A 304 -5.98 -0.38 1.38
N GLY A 305 -7.26 -0.38 1.01
CA GLY A 305 -7.74 -0.03 -0.32
C GLY A 305 -8.25 1.41 -0.34
N LEU A 306 -7.34 2.39 -0.44
CA LEU A 306 -7.71 3.80 -0.38
C LEU A 306 -8.23 4.33 -1.73
N ASP A 307 -9.27 5.14 -1.70
CA ASP A 307 -9.82 5.91 -2.81
C ASP A 307 -9.35 7.37 -2.78
N GLN A 308 -9.33 8.00 -3.96
CA GLN A 308 -9.08 9.43 -4.18
C GLN A 308 -7.73 9.92 -3.60
N LEU A 309 -6.74 9.03 -3.52
CA LEU A 309 -5.47 9.33 -2.87
C LEU A 309 -4.70 10.41 -3.63
N LEU A 310 -4.13 11.35 -2.88
CA LEU A 310 -3.32 12.45 -3.41
C LEU A 310 -2.03 12.60 -2.60
N PRO A 311 -1.00 13.28 -3.16
CA PRO A 311 0.18 13.66 -2.38
C PRO A 311 -0.25 14.46 -1.15
N PHE A 312 0.35 14.17 0.01
CA PHE A 312 0.03 14.79 1.31
C PHE A 312 -1.40 14.55 1.81
N ASP A 313 -2.10 13.54 1.31
CA ASP A 313 -3.34 13.08 1.92
C ASP A 313 -3.11 12.77 3.42
N GLY A 314 -4.02 13.26 4.26
CA GLY A 314 -3.91 13.11 5.71
C GLY A 314 -3.82 11.66 6.17
N ARG A 315 -4.35 10.71 5.39
CA ARG A 315 -4.30 9.26 5.67
C ARG A 315 -2.86 8.76 5.64
N LEU A 316 -2.06 9.13 4.64
CA LEU A 316 -0.65 8.72 4.54
C LEU A 316 0.16 9.11 5.77
N GLY A 317 0.00 10.34 6.26
CA GLY A 317 0.68 10.81 7.47
C GLY A 317 0.19 10.11 8.76
N ASN A 318 -1.03 9.57 8.76
CA ASN A 318 -1.62 8.87 9.89
C ASN A 318 -1.35 7.36 9.89
N LEU A 319 -1.01 6.79 8.73
CA LEU A 319 -0.42 5.44 8.60
C LEU A 319 1.03 5.38 9.10
N VAL A 320 1.67 6.54 9.33
CA VAL A 320 2.95 6.60 10.04
C VAL A 320 2.73 6.34 11.54
N TRP A 321 2.98 5.10 11.95
CA TRP A 321 2.92 4.65 13.34
C TRP A 321 4.26 4.78 14.09
N SER A 322 5.37 4.89 13.36
CA SER A 322 6.74 4.91 13.89
C SER A 322 7.25 6.31 14.28
N TRP A 323 8.01 6.96 13.41
CA TRP A 323 8.72 8.22 13.65
C TRP A 323 7.76 9.38 13.92
N ALA A 324 8.15 10.29 14.81
CA ALA A 324 7.43 11.55 14.99
C ALA A 324 7.67 12.49 13.81
N GLN A 325 6.80 13.50 13.62
CA GLN A 325 6.95 14.48 12.55
C GLN A 325 8.35 15.13 12.54
N GLY A 326 9.01 15.04 11.38
CA GLY A 326 10.36 15.51 11.15
C GLY A 326 11.45 14.65 11.79
N GLN A 327 11.17 13.41 12.22
CA GLN A 327 12.17 12.41 12.65
C GLN A 327 12.35 11.32 11.57
N PRO A 328 13.48 10.61 11.52
CA PRO A 328 14.69 10.83 12.32
C PRO A 328 15.43 12.11 11.91
N ARG A 329 15.78 12.95 12.90
CA ARG A 329 16.54 14.20 12.65
C ARG A 329 18.02 13.91 12.57
N GLU A 330 18.66 14.36 11.50
CA GLU A 330 20.10 14.30 11.33
C GLU A 330 20.82 15.01 12.50
N GLY A 331 21.96 14.47 12.92
CA GLY A 331 22.76 15.02 14.02
C GLY A 331 22.15 14.90 15.43
N ARG A 332 20.96 14.31 15.60
CA ARG A 332 20.32 14.12 16.92
C ARG A 332 20.68 12.80 17.62
N GLY A 333 21.50 11.98 16.97
CA GLY A 333 22.04 10.72 17.45
C GLY A 333 21.60 9.53 16.60
N ALA A 334 22.17 8.37 16.92
CA ALA A 334 22.07 7.16 16.09
C ALA A 334 21.14 6.08 16.69
N CYS A 335 20.53 6.31 17.86
CA CYS A 335 19.66 5.33 18.51
C CYS A 335 18.22 5.82 18.53
N ALA A 336 17.26 4.91 18.33
CA ALA A 336 15.83 5.22 18.35
C ALA A 336 15.23 4.96 19.74
N VAL A 337 14.31 5.83 20.14
CA VAL A 337 13.42 5.59 21.29
C VAL A 337 11.98 5.69 20.86
N GLN A 338 11.11 4.86 21.45
CA GLN A 338 9.68 5.15 21.47
C GLN A 338 9.40 6.07 22.65
N ARG A 339 8.67 7.15 22.41
CA ARG A 339 8.27 8.12 23.44
C ARG A 339 6.77 8.32 23.43
N VAL A 340 6.18 8.32 24.61
CA VAL A 340 4.78 8.64 24.87
C VAL A 340 4.71 9.96 25.62
N ASP A 341 3.89 10.89 25.14
CA ASP A 341 3.60 12.15 25.83
C ASP A 341 2.19 12.64 25.47
N ALA A 342 1.78 13.79 25.99
CA ALA A 342 0.43 14.33 25.75
C ALA A 342 0.14 14.64 24.27
N ILE A 343 1.18 14.86 23.45
CA ILE A 343 1.04 15.16 22.01
C ILE A 343 1.07 13.85 21.20
N SER A 344 1.82 12.84 21.67
CA SER A 344 1.91 11.51 21.06
C SER A 344 1.45 10.43 22.06
N PRO A 345 0.15 10.36 22.40
CA PRO A 345 -0.36 9.45 23.44
C PRO A 345 -0.25 7.97 23.05
N PHE A 346 -0.13 7.69 21.75
CA PHE A 346 0.03 6.36 21.17
C PHE A 346 1.49 6.01 20.85
N GLY A 347 2.44 6.84 21.30
CA GLY A 347 3.86 6.62 21.05
C GLY A 347 4.31 7.09 19.66
N ARG A 348 5.47 7.75 19.62
CA ARG A 348 6.20 8.05 18.38
C ARG A 348 7.70 7.94 18.59
N TRP A 349 8.44 7.70 17.53
CA TRP A 349 9.87 7.43 17.60
C TRP A 349 10.71 8.69 17.39
N PHE A 350 11.84 8.74 18.09
CA PHE A 350 12.77 9.85 18.02
C PHE A 350 14.21 9.36 17.97
N ALA A 351 15.03 10.03 17.17
CA ALA A 351 16.47 9.83 17.18
C ALA A 351 17.08 10.51 18.41
N ARG A 352 17.99 9.81 19.10
CA ARG A 352 18.65 10.26 20.33
C ARG A 352 20.11 9.81 20.35
N SER A 353 20.91 10.54 21.13
CA SER A 353 22.28 10.11 21.45
C SER A 353 22.24 8.78 22.21
N CYS A 354 22.99 7.80 21.73
CA CYS A 354 23.11 6.47 22.32
C CYS A 354 23.71 6.47 23.75
N GLU A 355 24.31 7.61 24.15
CA GLU A 355 24.90 7.82 25.47
C GLU A 355 23.88 8.19 26.56
N LEU A 356 22.65 8.53 26.18
CA LEU A 356 21.57 8.76 27.13
C LEU A 356 21.21 7.46 27.85
N ARG A 357 20.67 7.58 29.06
CA ARG A 357 20.15 6.43 29.81
C ARG A 357 18.64 6.39 29.66
N GLN A 358 18.09 5.25 29.23
CA GLN A 358 16.66 5.02 29.07
C GLN A 358 16.32 3.59 29.52
N PRO A 359 15.05 3.32 29.85
CA PRO A 359 14.49 1.97 29.85
C PRO A 359 14.71 1.32 28.48
N VAL A 360 14.59 0.01 28.41
CA VAL A 360 14.82 -0.78 27.20
C VAL A 360 13.54 -1.51 26.84
N ALA A 361 13.11 -1.40 25.58
CA ALA A 361 12.07 -2.24 25.02
C ALA A 361 12.65 -3.62 24.72
N CYS A 362 12.01 -4.66 25.27
CA CYS A 362 12.40 -6.04 25.10
C CYS A 362 11.21 -6.84 24.56
N ARG A 363 11.45 -7.76 23.64
CA ARG A 363 10.43 -8.66 23.09
C ARG A 363 10.63 -10.08 23.59
N GLN A 364 9.54 -10.72 24.02
CA GLN A 364 9.52 -12.12 24.45
C GLN A 364 8.40 -12.83 23.69
N GLY A 365 8.73 -13.55 22.61
CA GLY A 365 7.72 -14.07 21.70
C GLY A 365 6.97 -12.94 20.99
N ALA A 366 5.65 -12.87 21.19
CA ALA A 366 4.78 -11.78 20.72
C ALA A 366 4.61 -10.66 21.75
N ASP A 367 5.03 -10.87 23.00
CA ASP A 367 4.83 -9.93 24.10
C ASP A 367 5.96 -8.89 24.16
N TRP A 368 5.61 -7.71 24.67
CA TRP A 368 6.54 -6.63 24.94
C TRP A 368 6.73 -6.42 26.44
N LEU A 369 7.99 -6.26 26.84
CA LEU A 369 8.43 -5.92 28.18
C LEU A 369 9.23 -4.63 28.15
N VAL A 370 9.25 -3.90 29.26
CA VAL A 370 10.10 -2.72 29.39
C VAL A 370 10.96 -2.84 30.65
N SER A 371 12.25 -2.58 30.53
CA SER A 371 13.13 -2.68 31.68
C SER A 371 12.94 -1.50 32.64
N GLN A 372 12.89 -1.76 33.95
CA GLN A 372 12.97 -0.68 34.96
C GLN A 372 14.36 -0.02 35.02
N ALA A 373 15.40 -0.74 34.60
CA ALA A 373 16.76 -0.22 34.59
C ALA A 373 16.99 0.80 33.48
N MET A 374 17.49 1.98 33.85
CA MET A 374 17.88 3.02 32.89
C MET A 374 19.33 2.77 32.44
N VAL A 375 19.56 2.38 31.19
CA VAL A 375 20.90 2.07 30.65
C VAL A 375 21.21 2.83 29.36
N LYS A 376 22.50 2.93 29.03
CA LYS A 376 22.94 3.37 27.70
C LYS A 376 22.54 2.34 26.66
N ALA A 377 22.35 2.76 25.41
CA ALA A 377 21.95 1.87 24.32
C ALA A 377 22.92 0.68 24.14
N ALA A 378 24.23 0.89 24.39
CA ALA A 378 25.24 -0.17 24.31
C ALA A 378 25.02 -1.35 25.28
N ASN A 379 24.22 -1.16 26.33
CA ASN A 379 23.92 -2.19 27.33
C ASN A 379 22.48 -2.73 27.21
N ALA A 380 21.71 -2.28 26.22
CA ALA A 380 20.29 -2.60 26.10
C ALA A 380 20.06 -4.11 25.90
N GLU A 381 20.85 -4.74 25.03
CA GLU A 381 20.79 -6.18 24.74
C GLU A 381 20.98 -7.03 26.01
N ALA A 382 22.00 -6.72 26.82
CA ALA A 382 22.27 -7.44 28.07
C ALA A 382 21.12 -7.32 29.08
N VAL A 383 20.42 -6.17 29.10
CA VAL A 383 19.25 -5.97 29.97
C VAL A 383 18.10 -6.85 29.53
N CYS A 384 17.80 -6.92 28.23
CA CYS A 384 16.74 -7.81 27.72
C CYS A 384 17.10 -9.29 27.90
N ALA A 385 18.35 -9.67 27.64
CA ALA A 385 18.81 -11.04 27.83
C ALA A 385 18.63 -11.53 29.27
N ALA A 386 18.86 -10.67 30.26
CA ALA A 386 18.62 -10.99 31.68
C ALA A 386 17.14 -11.23 32.02
N LEU A 387 16.21 -10.76 31.17
CA LEU A 387 14.77 -11.00 31.27
C LEU A 387 14.32 -12.21 30.42
N GLY A 388 15.23 -12.91 29.74
CA GLY A 388 14.88 -13.95 28.78
C GLY A 388 14.15 -13.41 27.56
N ALA A 389 14.49 -12.19 27.13
CA ALA A 389 13.89 -11.44 26.04
C ALA A 389 14.98 -10.86 25.12
N GLU A 390 14.58 -10.39 23.94
CA GLU A 390 15.47 -9.77 22.95
C GLU A 390 15.30 -8.24 22.92
N HIS A 391 16.39 -7.49 22.72
CA HIS A 391 16.28 -6.05 22.49
C HIS A 391 15.82 -5.77 21.05
N ALA A 392 14.52 -5.49 20.90
CA ALA A 392 13.85 -5.48 19.61
C ALA A 392 13.21 -4.13 19.26
N VAL A 393 12.75 -4.00 18.02
CA VAL A 393 11.92 -2.88 17.54
C VAL A 393 10.60 -3.38 16.92
N PRO A 394 9.47 -2.69 17.16
CA PRO A 394 8.20 -3.04 16.51
C PRO A 394 8.29 -3.04 14.98
N ARG A 395 7.68 -4.04 14.35
CA ARG A 395 7.55 -4.15 12.88
C ARG A 395 6.24 -3.60 12.33
N THR A 396 5.24 -3.42 13.19
CA THR A 396 3.90 -2.98 12.82
C THR A 396 3.36 -1.90 13.76
N GLY A 397 2.29 -1.23 13.32
CA GLY A 397 1.55 -0.30 14.18
C GLY A 397 0.91 -0.99 15.38
N TYR A 398 0.50 -2.25 15.24
CA TYR A 398 -0.02 -3.08 16.32
C TYR A 398 1.07 -3.37 17.37
N GLU A 399 2.26 -3.81 16.95
CA GLU A 399 3.36 -4.04 17.89
C GLU A 399 3.80 -2.74 18.59
N THR A 400 3.75 -1.60 17.90
CA THR A 400 4.03 -0.28 18.49
C THR A 400 3.02 0.06 19.58
N GLN A 401 1.74 -0.28 19.35
CA GLN A 401 0.67 -0.14 20.34
C GLN A 401 0.90 -1.07 21.54
N LEU A 402 1.24 -2.34 21.33
CA LEU A 402 1.56 -3.29 22.40
C LEU A 402 2.75 -2.83 23.25
N LEU A 403 3.83 -2.35 22.63
CA LEU A 403 4.95 -1.76 23.37
C LEU A 403 4.51 -0.54 24.19
N ARG A 404 3.63 0.31 23.64
CA ARG A 404 3.08 1.46 24.36
C ARG A 404 2.24 1.03 25.58
N GLU A 405 1.52 -0.09 25.51
CA GLU A 405 0.82 -0.66 26.66
C GLU A 405 1.76 -1.17 27.74
N ALA A 406 2.79 -1.92 27.35
CA ALA A 406 3.84 -2.39 28.26
C ALA A 406 4.54 -1.20 28.95
N MET A 407 4.87 -0.15 28.19
CA MET A 407 5.40 1.10 28.73
C MET A 407 4.44 1.76 29.74
N GLN A 408 3.13 1.81 29.44
CA GLN A 408 2.14 2.39 30.36
C GLN A 408 2.01 1.58 31.66
N ALA A 409 1.94 0.25 31.56
CA ALA A 409 1.82 -0.64 32.71
C ALA A 409 2.98 -0.43 33.70
N ASP A 410 4.16 -0.15 33.17
CA ASP A 410 5.40 0.05 33.93
C ASP A 410 5.71 1.53 34.27
N GLY A 411 4.81 2.47 33.93
CA GLY A 411 4.99 3.89 34.20
C GLY A 411 6.13 4.55 33.42
N VAL A 412 6.51 3.98 32.27
CA VAL A 412 7.61 4.42 31.42
C VAL A 412 7.11 5.32 30.30
N ALA A 413 7.72 6.50 30.15
CA ALA A 413 7.37 7.45 29.08
C ALA A 413 8.28 7.37 27.84
N SER A 414 9.41 6.66 27.91
CA SER A 414 10.39 6.53 26.84
C SER A 414 11.18 5.25 27.00
N ALA A 415 11.48 4.53 25.92
CA ALA A 415 12.31 3.32 25.95
C ALA A 415 13.19 3.20 24.70
N TRP A 416 14.41 2.66 24.86
CA TRP A 416 15.28 2.29 23.75
C TRP A 416 14.61 1.23 22.89
N LEU A 417 14.64 1.43 21.58
CA LEU A 417 14.26 0.44 20.58
C LEU A 417 15.51 -0.23 20.02
N GLY A 418 15.39 -1.49 19.62
CA GLY A 418 16.40 -2.23 18.87
C GLY A 418 16.54 -1.71 17.43
N TYR A 419 16.69 -0.40 17.23
CA TYR A 419 16.76 0.25 15.92
C TYR A 419 17.82 1.34 15.91
N ARG A 420 18.82 1.20 15.04
CA ARG A 420 20.05 2.01 15.08
C ARG A 420 20.50 2.45 13.69
N LEU A 421 20.94 3.70 13.58
CA LEU A 421 21.59 4.24 12.39
C LEU A 421 23.02 3.69 12.27
N GLN A 422 23.29 2.95 11.20
CA GLN A 422 24.60 2.39 10.85
C GLN A 422 24.86 2.57 9.36
N GLY A 423 26.03 3.09 8.98
CA GLY A 423 26.39 3.27 7.58
C GLY A 423 25.39 4.14 6.78
N GLY A 424 24.67 5.05 7.44
CA GLY A 424 23.64 5.90 6.81
C GLY A 424 22.25 5.27 6.72
N ARG A 425 22.06 4.01 7.15
CA ARG A 425 20.77 3.30 7.15
C ARG A 425 20.32 2.96 8.57
N TRP A 426 19.02 3.05 8.84
CA TRP A 426 18.49 2.55 10.11
C TRP A 426 18.28 1.05 9.98
N LEU A 427 18.81 0.27 10.93
CA LEU A 427 18.79 -1.19 10.92
C LEU A 427 18.21 -1.71 12.23
N ALA A 428 17.32 -2.70 12.13
CA ALA A 428 16.87 -3.47 13.28
C ALA A 428 18.07 -4.24 13.86
N LEU A 429 18.09 -4.37 15.19
CA LEU A 429 19.11 -5.13 15.92
C LEU A 429 18.63 -6.55 16.26
N ASP A 430 17.32 -6.79 16.14
CA ASP A 430 16.67 -8.08 16.30
C ASP A 430 16.33 -8.73 14.96
N THR A 431 16.22 -10.06 14.96
CA THR A 431 15.74 -10.86 13.84
C THR A 431 14.31 -11.37 14.10
N ARG A 432 13.55 -11.63 13.02
CA ARG A 432 12.18 -12.16 13.08
C ARG A 432 12.09 -13.58 12.59
#